data_AF-A0AAJ6NBS2-F1
#
_entry.id   AF-A0AAJ6NBS2-F1
#
_cell.length_a   1.000
_cell.length_b   1.000
_cell.length_c   1.000
_cell.angle_alpha   90.00
_cell.angle_beta   90.00
_cell.angle_gamma   90.00
#
_symmetry.space_group_name_H-M   'P 1'
#
loop_
_entity.id
_entity.type
_entity.pdbx_description
1 polymer ?
#
loop_
_entity_poly.entity_id
_entity_poly.type
_entity_poly.pdbx_seq_one_letter_code
_entity_poly.pdbx_strand_id
1 'polypeptide(L)'
;MTKRLEEIEQLLFQCEEDLKRLQDIHREIKKIELNCKKLDKYYNSQYMQDFDNQNTFDRDYAMLDEDSIWNVLTGLHCERIALIKTLVKAM
;
A
#
# COMPACT_ATOMS: atom_id res chain seq x y z
N MET A 1 -45.14 1.24 -1.48
CA MET A 1 -44.47 0.91 -2.76
C MET A 1 -43.27 1.82 -3.02
N THR A 2 -43.39 3.13 -2.76
CA THR A 2 -42.31 4.13 -2.83
C THR A 2 -41.11 3.84 -1.92
N LYS A 3 -41.33 3.45 -0.65
CA LYS A 3 -40.24 3.16 0.29
C LYS A 3 -39.20 2.13 -0.20
N ARG A 4 -39.67 1.05 -0.85
CA ARG A 4 -38.76 0.03 -1.43
C ARG A 4 -37.93 0.61 -2.59
N LEU A 5 -38.51 1.51 -3.39
CA LEU A 5 -37.81 2.14 -4.50
C LEU A 5 -36.74 3.11 -3.99
N GLU A 6 -37.06 3.91 -2.96
CA GLU A 6 -36.12 4.81 -2.30
C GLU A 6 -34.93 4.04 -1.68
N GLU A 7 -35.19 2.91 -1.01
CA GLU A 7 -34.14 2.05 -0.44
C GLU A 7 -33.21 1.49 -1.54
N ILE A 8 -33.76 1.04 -2.67
CA ILE A 8 -32.96 0.53 -3.78
C ILE A 8 -32.18 1.65 -4.48
N GLU A 9 -32.75 2.85 -4.61
CA GLU A 9 -32.05 4.01 -5.17
C GLU A 9 -30.87 4.44 -4.29
N GLN A 10 -31.04 4.43 -2.97
CA GLN A 10 -29.93 4.67 -2.04
C GLN A 10 -28.83 3.61 -2.18
N LEU A 11 -29.20 2.34 -2.30
CA LEU A 11 -28.23 1.25 -2.53
C LEU A 11 -27.50 1.41 -3.86
N LEU A 12 -28.18 1.85 -4.93
CA LEU A 12 -27.56 2.12 -6.22
C LEU A 12 -26.46 3.18 -6.08
N PHE A 13 -26.78 4.34 -5.50
CA PHE A 13 -25.79 5.41 -5.31
C PHE A 13 -24.63 4.98 -4.42
N GLN A 14 -24.90 4.18 -3.40
CA GLN A 14 -23.85 3.62 -2.56
C GLN A 14 -22.92 2.70 -3.37
N CYS A 15 -23.45 1.83 -4.23
CA CYS A 15 -22.65 0.97 -5.09
C CYS A 15 -21.83 1.75 -6.12
N GLU A 16 -22.33 2.87 -6.63
CA GLU A 16 -21.59 3.76 -7.53
C GLU A 16 -20.38 4.41 -6.83
N GLU A 17 -20.56 4.87 -5.59
CA GLU A 17 -19.46 5.39 -4.78
C GLU A 17 -18.45 4.30 -4.40
N ASP A 18 -18.91 3.09 -4.07
CA ASP A 18 -18.01 1.96 -3.79
C ASP A 18 -17.20 1.53 -5.02
N LEU A 19 -17.79 1.58 -6.22
CA LEU A 19 -17.07 1.36 -7.47
C LEU A 19 -15.94 2.38 -7.65
N LYS A 20 -16.23 3.66 -7.42
CA LYS A 20 -15.24 4.73 -7.51
C LYS A 20 -14.10 4.53 -6.51
N ARG A 21 -14.42 4.17 -5.26
CA ARG A 21 -13.41 3.84 -4.23
C ARG A 21 -12.51 2.69 -4.65
N LEU A 22 -13.06 1.62 -5.23
CA LEU A 22 -12.26 0.50 -5.73
C LEU A 22 -11.34 0.90 -6.90
N GLN A 23 -11.82 1.76 -7.80
CA GLN A 23 -11.01 2.30 -8.89
C GLN A 23 -9.84 3.15 -8.37
N ASP A 24 -10.07 3.95 -7.32
CA ASP A 24 -9.04 4.75 -6.66
C ASP A 24 -7.96 3.88 -6.02
N ILE A 25 -8.37 2.89 -5.22
CA ILE A 25 -7.46 1.91 -4.61
C ILE A 25 -6.62 1.21 -5.69
N HIS A 26 -7.23 0.78 -6.80
CA HIS A 26 -6.49 0.15 -7.90
C HIS A 26 -5.41 1.08 -8.48
N ARG A 27 -5.70 2.38 -8.63
CA ARG A 27 -4.69 3.35 -9.09
C ARG A 27 -3.58 3.54 -8.06
N GLU A 28 -3.91 3.59 -6.78
CA GLU A 28 -2.95 3.77 -5.70
C GLU A 28 -2.02 2.57 -5.53
N ILE A 29 -2.52 1.34 -5.66
CA ILE A 29 -1.71 0.11 -5.60
C ILE A 29 -0.55 0.16 -6.59
N LYS A 30 -0.75 0.71 -7.79
CA LYS A 30 0.33 0.87 -8.78
C LYS A 30 1.42 1.82 -8.31
N LYS A 31 1.05 2.91 -7.64
CA LYS A 31 2.01 3.88 -7.06
C LYS A 31 2.76 3.25 -5.88
N ILE A 32 2.06 2.53 -5.01
CA ILE A 32 2.65 1.79 -3.88
C ILE A 32 3.68 0.79 -4.41
N GLU A 33 3.36 0.04 -5.46
CA GLU A 33 4.28 -0.92 -6.07
C GLU A 33 5.53 -0.27 -6.66
N LEU A 34 5.39 0.88 -7.30
CA LEU A 34 6.54 1.63 -7.80
C LEU A 34 7.46 2.07 -6.65
N ASN A 35 6.90 2.53 -5.54
CA ASN A 35 7.66 2.95 -4.37
C ASN A 35 8.37 1.77 -3.71
N CYS A 36 7.69 0.62 -3.55
CA CYS A 36 8.31 -0.61 -3.05
C CYS A 36 9.53 -1.00 -3.88
N LYS A 37 9.41 -1.01 -5.21
CA LYS A 37 10.54 -1.35 -6.10
C LYS A 37 11.73 -0.41 -5.95
N LYS A 38 11.48 0.89 -5.78
CA LYS A 38 12.55 1.87 -5.58
C LYS A 38 13.26 1.64 -4.24
N LEU A 39 12.48 1.42 -3.18
CA LEU A 39 13.00 1.20 -1.83
C LEU A 39 13.75 -0.13 -1.73
N ASP A 40 13.19 -1.20 -2.29
CA ASP A 40 13.81 -2.52 -2.38
C ASP A 40 15.12 -2.47 -3.19
N LYS A 41 15.13 -1.74 -4.32
CA LYS A 41 16.37 -1.54 -5.09
C LYS A 41 17.44 -0.84 -4.25
N TYR A 42 17.10 0.22 -3.53
CA TYR A 42 18.02 0.90 -2.63
C TYR A 42 18.55 -0.06 -1.56
N TYR A 43 17.66 -0.79 -0.90
CA TYR A 43 17.99 -1.74 0.16
C TYR A 43 18.98 -2.82 -0.29
N ASN A 44 18.79 -3.34 -1.50
CA ASN A 44 19.64 -4.40 -2.06
C ASN A 44 20.94 -3.90 -2.70
N SER A 45 21.17 -2.59 -2.85
CA SER A 45 22.33 -2.08 -3.60
C SER A 45 23.17 -1.02 -2.92
N GLN A 46 22.54 -0.11 -2.16
CA GLN A 46 23.20 1.09 -1.62
C GLN A 46 23.15 1.15 -0.09
N TYR A 47 22.13 0.53 0.51
CA TYR A 47 21.89 0.59 1.95
C TYR A 47 23.11 0.27 2.80
N MET A 48 23.82 -0.84 2.55
CA MET A 48 24.98 -1.22 3.38
C MET A 48 26.10 -0.18 3.33
N GLN A 49 26.34 0.40 2.15
CA GLN A 49 27.34 1.46 2.01
C GLN A 49 26.93 2.69 2.82
N ASP A 50 25.67 3.11 2.75
CA ASP A 50 25.20 4.28 3.48
C ASP A 50 25.14 4.01 5.00
N PHE A 51 24.77 2.79 5.40
CA PHE A 51 24.76 2.33 6.78
C PHE A 51 26.16 2.34 7.42
N ASP A 52 27.17 1.82 6.71
CA ASP A 52 28.57 1.82 7.17
C ASP A 52 29.11 3.26 7.33
N ASN A 53 28.61 4.20 6.52
CA ASN A 53 29.02 5.60 6.52
C ASN A 53 28.10 6.51 7.35
N GLN A 54 27.16 5.96 8.13
CA GLN A 54 26.11 6.75 8.78
C GLN A 54 26.61 7.87 9.70
N ASN A 55 27.77 7.67 10.32
CA ASN A 55 28.42 8.67 11.19
C ASN A 55 28.95 9.91 10.44
N THR A 56 28.96 9.90 9.11
CA THR A 56 29.42 11.01 8.26
C THR A 56 28.28 11.96 7.86
N PHE A 57 27.04 11.62 8.17
CA PHE A 57 25.87 12.40 7.77
C PHE A 57 25.50 13.46 8.82
N ASP A 58 24.90 14.56 8.36
CA ASP A 58 24.50 15.70 9.20
C ASP A 58 23.34 15.38 10.16
N ARG A 59 22.69 14.22 10.02
CA ARG A 59 21.59 13.77 10.86
C ARG A 59 21.42 12.26 10.80
N ASP A 60 20.69 11.76 11.79
CA ASP A 60 20.19 10.39 11.80
C ASP A 60 19.06 10.23 10.79
N TYR A 61 19.16 9.17 10.00
CA TYR A 61 18.17 8.81 9.01
C TYR A 61 17.47 7.53 9.42
N ALA A 62 16.15 7.60 9.64
CA ALA A 62 15.37 6.42 10.07
C ALA A 62 15.48 5.23 9.10
N MET A 63 15.71 5.47 7.80
CA MET A 63 15.88 4.36 6.85
C MET A 63 17.22 3.61 6.99
N LEU A 64 18.17 4.15 7.78
CA LEU A 64 19.44 3.51 8.11
C LEU A 64 19.38 2.79 9.46
N ASP A 65 18.19 2.62 10.04
CA ASP A 65 18.05 1.59 11.07
C ASP A 65 17.95 0.20 10.40
N GLU A 66 18.38 -0.84 11.12
CA GLU A 66 18.52 -2.20 10.57
C GLU A 66 17.21 -2.81 10.07
N ASP A 67 16.06 -2.32 10.55
CA ASP A 67 14.78 -3.01 10.44
C ASP A 67 13.72 -2.25 9.65
N SER A 68 13.78 -0.92 9.54
CA SER A 68 12.69 -0.07 9.05
C SER A 68 12.32 -0.39 7.61
N ILE A 69 13.31 -0.51 6.73
CA ILE A 69 13.07 -0.84 5.33
C ILE A 69 12.53 -2.27 5.20
N TRP A 70 13.12 -3.22 5.92
CA TRP A 70 12.67 -4.61 5.90
C TRP A 70 11.23 -4.75 6.42
N ASN A 71 10.90 -4.08 7.53
CA ASN A 71 9.58 -4.09 8.15
C ASN A 71 8.52 -3.54 7.22
N VAL A 72 8.77 -2.39 6.57
CA VAL A 72 7.77 -1.78 5.69
C VAL A 72 7.57 -2.59 4.41
N LEU A 73 8.63 -3.14 3.82
CA LEU A 73 8.53 -3.97 2.61
C LEU A 73 7.81 -5.29 2.91
N THR A 74 8.13 -5.93 4.03
CA THR A 74 7.47 -7.16 4.48
C THR A 74 6.00 -6.92 4.83
N GLY A 75 5.69 -5.84 5.56
CA GLY A 75 4.31 -5.45 5.87
C GLY A 75 3.47 -5.22 4.62
N LEU A 76 4.03 -4.51 3.63
CA LEU A 76 3.37 -4.30 2.33
C LEU A 76 3.15 -5.61 1.56
N HIS A 77 4.09 -6.55 1.62
CA HIS A 77 3.92 -7.87 1.02
C HIS A 77 2.78 -8.66 1.68
N CYS A 78 2.76 -8.70 3.01
CA CYS A 78 1.71 -9.38 3.78
C CYS A 78 0.33 -8.78 3.51
N GLU A 79 0.20 -7.45 3.49
CA GLU A 79 -1.07 -6.77 3.24
C GLU A 79 -1.60 -7.06 1.81
N ARG A 80 -0.72 -7.13 0.81
CA ARG A 80 -1.13 -7.52 -0.56
C ARG A 80 -1.71 -8.92 -0.60
N ILE A 81 -1.09 -9.87 0.09
CA ILE A 81 -1.60 -11.24 0.19
C ILE A 81 -2.97 -11.24 0.88
N ALA A 82 -3.12 -10.47 1.97
CA ALA A 82 -4.38 -10.34 2.68
C ALA A 82 -5.47 -9.75 1.77
N LEU A 83 -5.17 -8.68 1.04
CA LEU A 83 -6.09 -8.04 0.09
C LEU A 83 -6.52 -8.99 -1.01
N ILE A 84 -5.58 -9.71 -1.65
CA ILE A 84 -5.91 -10.69 -2.69
C ILE A 84 -6.82 -11.78 -2.14
N LYS A 85 -6.52 -12.32 -0.94
CA LYS A 85 -7.37 -13.33 -0.29
C LYS A 85 -8.77 -12.79 0.00
N THR A 86 -8.89 -11.55 0.44
CA THR A 86 -10.18 -10.90 0.71
C THR A 86 -10.98 -10.74 -0.57
N LEU A 87 -10.37 -10.25 -1.65
CA LEU A 87 -11.04 -10.08 -2.95
C LEU A 87 -11.51 -11.42 -3.51
N VAL A 88 -10.68 -12.46 -3.47
CA VAL A 88 -11.04 -13.80 -3.96
C VAL A 88 -12.19 -14.41 -3.15
N LYS A 89 -12.26 -14.16 -1.84
CA LYS A 89 -13.35 -14.67 -0.99
C LYS A 89 -14.66 -13.89 -1.13
N ALA A 90 -14.58 -12.62 -1.55
CA ALA A 90 -15.73 -11.75 -1.74
C ALA A 90 -16.39 -11.95 -3.12
N MET A 91 -15.71 -12.65 -4.03
CA MET A 91 -16.24 -13.11 -5.32
C MET A 91 -16.94 -14.46 -5.19
#